data_AF-A0A8S0GY43-F1
#
_entry.id   AF-A0A8S0GY43-F1
#
_cell.length_a   1.000
_cell.length_b   1.000
_cell.length_c   1.000
_cell.angle_alpha   90.00
_cell.angle_beta   90.00
_cell.angle_gamma   90.00
#
_symmetry.space_group_name_H-M   'P 1'
#
loop_
_entity.id
_entity.type
_entity.pdbx_description
1 polymer ?
#
loop_
_entity_poly.entity_id
_entity_poly.type
_entity_poly.pdbx_seq_one_letter_code
_entity_poly.pdbx_strand_id
1 'polypeptide(L)'
;MTWAVWMKDANRIAKRGQNLRGQARTITPHYYMQYRSHYGDLQFLHSMASADGDTAHATRQNILGWAEFAYAVATRQIGSQTLLNQVGTSHFQDYFKNQSGWTVAYLFGPQYRLTNDHHFQDMALGSLLHLVQDSYSAAHTQRSLDASAKCPAGRVIQFHAYGHQVSSLHGVADTRSSWKEQTFSQEQDPVNVSATLLHFAQQRTAWPVVESYLRDTVFCLDADAQGAGPGRYVQR
;
A
#
# COMPACT_ATOMS: atom_id res chain seq x y z
N MET A 1 17.92 -9.36 15.41
CA MET A 1 16.49 -9.19 15.78
C MET A 1 15.68 -9.72 14.61
N THR A 2 14.70 -10.61 14.82
CA THR A 2 13.95 -11.23 13.71
C THR A 2 12.75 -10.37 13.29
N TRP A 3 12.23 -10.58 12.09
CA TRP A 3 11.00 -9.91 11.61
C TRP A 3 9.83 -10.08 12.58
N ALA A 4 9.64 -11.28 13.12
CA ALA A 4 8.60 -11.57 14.11
C ALA A 4 8.73 -10.72 15.39
N VAL A 5 9.96 -10.42 15.84
CA VAL A 5 10.19 -9.56 17.00
C VAL A 5 9.83 -8.11 16.68
N TRP A 6 10.19 -7.61 15.50
CA TRP A 6 9.80 -6.27 15.04
C TRP A 6 8.28 -6.13 14.96
N MET A 7 7.58 -7.09 14.36
CA MET A 7 6.12 -7.05 14.26
C MET A 7 5.45 -7.10 15.63
N LYS A 8 5.94 -7.96 16.53
CA LYS A 8 5.41 -8.04 17.90
C LYS A 8 5.62 -6.73 18.68
N ASP A 9 6.76 -6.09 18.51
CA ASP A 9 7.08 -4.81 19.14
C ASP A 9 6.23 -3.66 18.54
N ALA A 10 6.14 -3.57 17.21
CA ALA A 10 5.33 -2.58 16.52
C ALA A 10 3.84 -2.69 16.90
N ASN A 11 3.29 -3.91 16.90
CA ASN A 11 1.93 -4.17 17.37
C ASN A 11 1.70 -3.70 18.80
N ARG A 12 2.65 -3.96 19.69
CA ARG A 12 2.55 -3.55 21.09
C ARG A 12 2.57 -2.03 21.22
N ILE A 13 3.43 -1.35 20.46
CA ILE A 13 3.48 0.12 20.45
C ILE A 13 2.16 0.68 19.93
N ALA A 14 1.65 0.18 18.80
CA ALA A 14 0.41 0.67 18.21
C ALA A 14 -0.81 0.45 19.11
N LYS A 15 -0.93 -0.71 19.75
CA LYS A 15 -2.11 -1.05 20.58
C LYS A 15 -2.02 -0.56 22.03
N ARG A 16 -0.83 -0.35 22.57
CA ARG A 16 -0.63 -0.07 24.01
C ARG A 16 0.20 1.18 24.28
N GLY A 17 0.71 1.86 23.26
CA GLY A 17 1.63 2.98 23.42
C GLY A 17 2.95 2.60 24.10
N GLN A 18 3.35 1.31 24.05
CA GLN A 18 4.52 0.81 24.75
C GLN A 18 5.30 -0.23 23.94
N ASN A 19 6.64 -0.19 23.98
CA ASN A 19 7.48 -1.22 23.37
C ASN A 19 7.56 -2.50 24.23
N LEU A 20 8.26 -3.53 23.74
CA LEU A 20 8.45 -4.79 24.45
C LEU A 20 9.18 -4.65 25.80
N ARG A 21 9.89 -3.53 26.01
CA ARG A 21 10.54 -3.19 27.30
C ARG A 21 9.62 -2.43 28.25
N GLY A 22 8.35 -2.22 27.90
CA GLY A 22 7.38 -1.46 28.70
C GLY A 22 7.58 0.06 28.66
N GLN A 23 8.43 0.57 27.78
CA GLN A 23 8.68 2.00 27.66
C GLN A 23 7.60 2.63 26.79
N ALA A 24 7.08 3.79 27.22
CA ALA A 24 6.14 4.58 26.43
C ALA A 24 6.76 4.97 25.07
N ARG A 25 6.06 4.66 23.99
CA ARG A 25 6.48 4.89 22.60
C ARG A 25 5.28 5.12 21.71
N THR A 26 5.52 5.82 20.61
CA THR A 26 4.60 5.99 19.48
C THR A 26 5.40 5.75 18.21
N ILE A 27 4.78 5.12 17.20
CA ILE A 27 5.42 4.96 15.88
C ILE A 27 5.43 6.34 15.21
N THR A 28 6.62 6.86 14.95
CA THR A 28 6.85 8.16 14.30
C THR A 28 7.52 7.97 12.94
N PRO A 29 7.61 9.01 12.10
CA PRO A 29 8.31 8.92 10.82
C PRO A 29 9.79 8.48 10.90
N HIS A 30 10.41 8.52 12.07
CA HIS A 30 11.79 8.07 12.30
C HIS A 30 11.91 6.56 12.55
N TYR A 31 10.80 5.84 12.67
CA TYR A 31 10.81 4.38 12.78
C TYR A 31 11.17 3.72 11.44
N TYR A 32 11.65 2.48 11.53
CA TYR A 32 11.92 1.66 10.35
C TYR A 32 10.65 1.45 9.51
N MET A 33 10.84 1.26 8.20
CA MET A 33 9.74 1.04 7.24
C MET A 33 8.78 -0.06 7.68
N GLN A 34 9.26 -1.14 8.31
CA GLN A 34 8.42 -2.26 8.75
C GLN A 34 7.41 -1.83 9.83
N TYR A 35 7.78 -0.91 10.71
CA TYR A 35 6.87 -0.38 11.73
C TYR A 35 5.86 0.57 11.09
N ARG A 36 6.35 1.50 10.26
CA ARG A 36 5.51 2.52 9.62
C ARG A 36 4.49 1.92 8.65
N SER A 37 4.90 0.94 7.84
CA SER A 37 4.05 0.30 6.83
C SER A 37 2.99 -0.62 7.42
N HIS A 38 3.23 -1.24 8.57
CA HIS A 38 2.27 -2.20 9.13
C HIS A 38 1.42 -1.59 10.27
N TYR A 39 1.91 -0.54 10.93
CA TYR A 39 1.30 -0.04 12.16
C TYR A 39 1.34 1.49 12.30
N GLY A 40 1.82 2.20 11.28
CA GLY A 40 2.04 3.64 11.34
C GLY A 40 1.46 4.36 10.14
N ASP A 41 2.13 5.45 9.78
CA ASP A 41 1.70 6.43 8.78
C ASP A 41 1.83 5.96 7.33
N LEU A 42 2.39 4.77 7.07
CA LEU A 42 2.64 4.21 5.74
C LEU A 42 1.79 2.97 5.43
N GLN A 43 0.68 2.75 6.14
CA GLN A 43 -0.20 1.59 5.87
C GLN A 43 -0.81 1.59 4.45
N PHE A 44 -0.85 2.74 3.78
CA PHE A 44 -1.26 2.83 2.38
C PHE A 44 -0.36 2.06 1.42
N LEU A 45 0.86 1.67 1.83
CA LEU A 45 1.71 0.74 1.07
C LEU A 45 1.07 -0.65 0.91
N HIS A 46 0.11 -0.97 1.79
CA HIS A 46 -0.69 -2.19 1.79
C HIS A 46 -2.15 -1.91 1.41
N SER A 47 -2.43 -0.81 0.72
CA SER A 47 -3.81 -0.39 0.38
C SER A 47 -4.74 -0.25 1.60
N MET A 48 -4.17 0.11 2.76
CA MET A 48 -4.89 0.37 4.00
C MET A 48 -4.80 1.85 4.37
N ALA A 49 -5.75 2.32 5.16
CA ALA A 49 -5.66 3.64 5.78
C ALA A 49 -4.64 3.64 6.93
N SER A 50 -4.07 4.81 7.25
CA SER A 50 -3.07 4.93 8.31
C SER A 50 -3.69 4.94 9.71
N ALA A 51 -4.94 5.37 9.83
CA ALA A 51 -5.71 5.32 11.07
C ALA A 51 -7.21 5.14 10.80
N ASP A 52 -7.94 4.69 11.83
CA ASP A 52 -9.40 4.75 11.85
C ASP A 52 -9.88 6.20 11.67
N GLY A 53 -10.95 6.39 10.89
CA GLY A 53 -11.51 7.69 10.58
C GLY A 53 -10.85 8.43 9.41
N ASP A 54 -9.71 7.97 8.90
CA ASP A 54 -9.13 8.50 7.66
C ASP A 54 -10.15 8.42 6.52
N THR A 55 -10.32 9.49 5.76
CA THR A 55 -11.27 9.47 4.64
C THR A 55 -10.77 8.54 3.53
N ALA A 56 -11.68 7.84 2.84
CA ALA A 56 -11.31 7.02 1.69
C ALA A 56 -10.58 7.82 0.60
N HIS A 57 -10.90 9.11 0.44
CA HIS A 57 -10.24 10.00 -0.51
C HIS A 57 -8.78 10.25 -0.13
N ALA A 58 -8.49 10.53 1.14
CA ALA A 58 -7.12 10.73 1.63
C ALA A 58 -6.29 9.44 1.47
N THR A 59 -6.86 8.28 1.86
CA THR A 59 -6.18 6.99 1.70
C THR A 59 -5.88 6.70 0.22
N ARG A 60 -6.85 6.90 -0.68
CA ARG A 60 -6.63 6.75 -2.12
C ARG A 60 -5.55 7.69 -2.65
N GLN A 61 -5.52 8.94 -2.20
CA GLN A 61 -4.48 9.90 -2.61
C GLN A 61 -3.09 9.41 -2.19
N ASN A 62 -2.94 8.85 -0.98
CA ASN A 62 -1.67 8.29 -0.53
C ASN A 62 -1.26 7.04 -1.33
N ILE A 63 -2.22 6.15 -1.61
CA ILE A 63 -2.03 4.97 -2.48
C ILE A 63 -1.54 5.41 -3.87
N LEU A 64 -2.19 6.39 -4.49
CA LEU A 64 -1.81 6.91 -5.80
C LEU A 64 -0.44 7.61 -5.77
N GLY A 65 -0.11 8.32 -4.69
CA GLY A 65 1.20 8.92 -4.51
C GLY A 65 2.32 7.88 -4.42
N TRP A 66 2.09 6.76 -3.72
CA TRP A 66 3.02 5.63 -3.74
C TRP A 66 3.11 4.97 -5.11
N ALA A 67 1.97 4.76 -5.77
CA ALA A 67 1.92 4.16 -7.10
C ALA A 67 2.67 5.00 -8.14
N GLU A 68 2.55 6.34 -8.08
CA GLU A 68 3.30 7.27 -8.93
C GLU A 68 4.80 7.06 -8.76
N PHE A 69 5.25 7.11 -7.51
CA PHE A 69 6.65 6.93 -7.16
C PHE A 69 7.19 5.57 -7.61
N ALA A 70 6.51 4.48 -7.26
CA ALA A 70 6.91 3.14 -7.62
C ALA A 70 6.94 2.94 -9.15
N TYR A 71 5.94 3.47 -9.87
CA TYR A 71 5.88 3.40 -11.32
C TYR A 71 6.99 4.23 -11.99
N ALA A 72 7.30 5.41 -11.48
CA ALA A 72 8.39 6.25 -11.97
C ALA A 72 9.77 5.58 -11.77
N VAL A 73 9.98 4.90 -10.64
CA VAL A 73 11.19 4.09 -10.43
C VAL A 73 11.21 2.90 -11.39
N ALA A 74 10.11 2.14 -11.51
CA ALA A 74 9.99 0.98 -12.38
C ALA A 74 10.26 1.31 -13.86
N THR A 75 9.83 2.49 -14.31
CA THR A 75 10.02 2.96 -15.70
C THR A 75 11.29 3.80 -15.90
N ARG A 76 12.18 3.84 -14.90
CA ARG A 76 13.48 4.55 -14.91
C ARG A 76 13.40 6.07 -15.03
N GLN A 77 12.27 6.67 -14.70
CA GLN A 77 12.13 8.12 -14.59
C GLN A 77 12.82 8.65 -13.32
N ILE A 78 12.93 7.80 -12.29
CA ILE A 78 13.68 8.09 -11.06
C ILE A 78 14.80 7.05 -10.90
N GLY A 79 16.03 7.53 -10.67
CA GLY A 79 17.20 6.69 -10.46
C GLY A 79 17.30 6.14 -9.03
N SER A 80 17.95 4.99 -8.85
CA SER A 80 18.09 4.31 -7.55
C SER A 80 18.85 5.12 -6.48
N GLN A 81 19.73 6.03 -6.91
CA GLN A 81 20.50 6.92 -6.02
C GLN A 81 19.78 8.24 -5.71
N THR A 82 18.61 8.48 -6.29
CA THR A 82 17.81 9.68 -6.00
C THR A 82 17.45 9.68 -4.51
N LEU A 83 17.68 10.80 -3.84
CA LEU A 83 17.27 10.96 -2.44
C LEU A 83 15.75 11.07 -2.35
N LEU A 84 15.14 10.35 -1.41
CA LEU A 84 13.68 10.32 -1.27
C LEU A 84 13.10 11.70 -0.98
N ASN A 85 13.83 12.55 -0.26
CA ASN A 85 13.43 13.94 0.02
C ASN A 85 13.61 14.90 -1.18
N GLN A 86 14.10 14.41 -2.32
CA GLN A 86 14.27 15.17 -3.57
C GLN A 86 13.38 14.63 -4.70
N VAL A 87 12.63 13.56 -4.46
CA VAL A 87 11.75 12.93 -5.47
C VAL A 87 10.57 13.83 -5.77
N GLY A 88 10.56 14.49 -6.94
CA GLY A 88 9.53 15.47 -7.32
C GLY A 88 8.14 14.92 -7.68
N THR A 89 7.79 13.69 -7.31
CA THR A 89 6.42 13.17 -7.45
C THR A 89 5.51 13.80 -6.39
N SER A 90 4.20 13.59 -6.48
CA SER A 90 3.19 14.23 -5.62
C SER A 90 3.24 13.80 -4.13
N HIS A 91 2.11 13.46 -3.50
CA HIS A 91 1.93 13.26 -2.04
C HIS A 91 2.94 12.34 -1.32
N PHE A 92 3.73 11.55 -2.05
CA PHE A 92 4.86 10.76 -1.54
C PHE A 92 5.83 11.59 -0.68
N GLN A 93 6.22 12.79 -1.10
CA GLN A 93 7.25 13.57 -0.40
C GLN A 93 6.86 13.90 1.05
N ASP A 94 5.57 14.05 1.35
CA ASP A 94 5.12 14.41 2.70
C ASP A 94 5.56 13.40 3.76
N TYR A 95 5.74 12.14 3.37
CA TYR A 95 6.13 11.05 4.24
C TYR A 95 7.65 10.81 4.35
N PHE A 96 8.43 11.38 3.42
CA PHE A 96 9.86 11.11 3.27
C PHE A 96 10.75 12.37 3.28
N LYS A 97 10.18 13.58 3.32
CA LYS A 97 10.92 14.86 3.33
C LYS A 97 11.91 15.00 4.48
N ASN A 98 11.67 14.31 5.60
CA ASN A 98 12.51 14.38 6.81
C ASN A 98 13.54 13.24 6.90
N GLN A 99 13.60 12.34 5.90
CA GLN A 99 14.49 11.18 5.89
C GLN A 99 15.76 11.50 5.11
N SER A 100 16.60 12.36 5.68
CA SER A 100 17.87 12.78 5.09
C SER A 100 18.77 11.57 4.79
N GLY A 101 19.29 11.49 3.57
CA GLY A 101 20.22 10.43 3.16
C GLY A 101 19.57 9.11 2.74
N TRP A 102 18.24 8.98 2.83
CA TRP A 102 17.55 7.81 2.27
C TRP A 102 17.45 7.97 0.77
N THR A 103 17.90 6.96 0.02
CA THR A 103 17.78 6.89 -1.43
C THR A 103 16.65 5.93 -1.82
N VAL A 104 16.24 5.93 -3.09
CA VAL A 104 15.35 4.91 -3.65
C VAL A 104 15.87 3.50 -3.39
N ALA A 105 17.19 3.30 -3.42
CA ALA A 105 17.82 2.03 -3.08
C ALA A 105 17.61 1.60 -1.62
N TYR A 106 17.31 2.51 -0.69
CA TYR A 106 16.93 2.14 0.68
C TYR A 106 15.59 1.40 0.72
N LEU A 107 14.65 1.74 -0.18
CA LEU A 107 13.32 1.13 -0.24
C LEU A 107 13.29 -0.15 -1.06
N PHE A 108 13.91 -0.13 -2.24
CA PHE A 108 13.84 -1.22 -3.21
C PHE A 108 15.12 -2.04 -3.34
N GLY A 109 16.16 -1.68 -2.58
CA GLY A 109 17.42 -2.41 -2.58
C GLY A 109 17.26 -3.77 -1.88
N PRO A 110 17.64 -4.87 -2.53
CA PRO A 110 17.64 -6.17 -1.89
C PRO A 110 18.64 -6.21 -0.72
N GLN A 111 18.29 -6.89 0.38
CA GLN A 111 19.23 -7.19 1.47
C GLN A 111 20.43 -8.02 1.00
N TYR A 112 20.27 -8.75 -0.11
CA TYR A 112 21.32 -9.52 -0.75
C TYR A 112 21.82 -8.72 -1.97
N ARG A 113 23.14 -8.53 -2.06
CA ARG A 113 23.79 -7.82 -3.16
C ARG A 113 23.49 -8.52 -4.48
N LEU A 114 22.42 -8.12 -5.14
CA LEU A 114 22.21 -8.47 -6.54
C LEU A 114 23.02 -7.49 -7.38
N THR A 115 23.83 -8.03 -8.28
CA THR A 115 24.87 -7.33 -9.05
C THR A 115 24.34 -6.56 -10.26
N ASN A 116 23.01 -6.40 -10.38
CA ASN A 116 22.36 -5.84 -11.56
C ASN A 116 21.44 -4.65 -11.20
N ASP A 117 21.64 -3.51 -11.85
CA ASP A 117 20.85 -2.29 -11.66
C ASP A 117 19.36 -2.44 -12.01
N HIS A 118 18.99 -3.48 -12.76
CA HIS A 118 17.60 -3.77 -13.13
C HIS A 118 16.72 -4.16 -11.93
N HIS A 119 17.29 -4.66 -10.84
CA HIS A 119 16.50 -5.14 -9.70
C HIS A 119 15.67 -4.06 -9.01
N PHE A 120 16.13 -2.81 -8.99
CA PHE A 120 15.36 -1.72 -8.40
C PHE A 120 14.07 -1.46 -9.17
N GLN A 121 14.09 -1.61 -10.50
CA GLN A 121 12.89 -1.47 -11.32
C GLN A 121 11.91 -2.61 -11.07
N ASP A 122 12.41 -3.85 -11.03
CA ASP A 122 11.57 -5.03 -10.78
C ASP A 122 10.96 -5.00 -9.37
N MET A 123 11.73 -4.56 -8.36
CA MET A 123 11.24 -4.41 -6.99
C MET A 123 10.22 -3.29 -6.86
N ALA A 124 10.42 -2.15 -7.54
CA ALA A 124 9.44 -1.06 -7.56
C ALA A 124 8.15 -1.48 -8.26
N LEU A 125 8.26 -2.16 -9.41
CA LEU A 125 7.11 -2.72 -10.11
C LEU A 125 6.40 -3.77 -9.25
N GLY A 126 7.15 -4.69 -8.64
CA GLY A 126 6.63 -5.68 -7.71
C GLY A 126 5.91 -5.05 -6.53
N SER A 127 6.41 -3.92 -6.00
CA SER A 127 5.73 -3.18 -4.93
C SER A 127 4.40 -2.56 -5.39
N LEU A 128 4.33 -2.07 -6.64
CA LEU A 128 3.07 -1.60 -7.23
C LEU A 128 2.08 -2.76 -7.43
N LEU A 129 2.54 -3.93 -7.86
CA LEU A 129 1.69 -5.12 -7.99
C LEU A 129 1.22 -5.64 -6.62
N HIS A 130 2.09 -5.59 -5.62
CA HIS A 130 1.78 -5.93 -4.23
C HIS A 130 0.67 -5.02 -3.68
N LEU A 131 0.78 -3.71 -3.90
CA LEU A 131 -0.26 -2.73 -3.54
C LEU A 131 -1.63 -3.10 -4.14
N VAL A 132 -1.66 -3.47 -5.42
CA VAL A 132 -2.89 -3.94 -6.08
C VAL A 132 -3.40 -5.20 -5.43
N GLN A 133 -2.58 -6.23 -5.26
CA GLN A 133 -2.99 -7.50 -4.65
C GLN A 133 -3.61 -7.29 -3.27
N ASP A 134 -2.92 -6.55 -2.40
CA ASP A 134 -3.38 -6.22 -1.05
C ASP A 134 -4.73 -5.50 -1.10
N SER A 135 -4.95 -4.65 -2.10
CA SER A 135 -6.23 -3.96 -2.23
C SER A 135 -7.42 -4.88 -2.47
N TYR A 136 -7.23 -6.13 -2.91
CA TYR A 136 -8.29 -7.13 -3.07
C TYR A 136 -8.38 -8.12 -1.90
N SER A 137 -7.56 -7.95 -0.86
CA SER A 137 -7.78 -8.62 0.41
C SER A 137 -8.97 -8.01 1.13
N ALA A 138 -9.88 -8.87 1.58
CA ALA A 138 -11.03 -8.44 2.38
C ALA A 138 -10.60 -7.86 3.74
N ALA A 139 -9.41 -8.18 4.24
CA ALA A 139 -8.88 -7.55 5.46
C ALA A 139 -8.39 -6.12 5.20
N HIS A 140 -8.00 -5.79 3.98
CA HIS A 140 -7.42 -4.48 3.66
C HIS A 140 -8.46 -3.51 3.13
N THR A 141 -9.41 -3.99 2.33
CA THR A 141 -10.48 -3.15 1.80
C THR A 141 -11.82 -3.86 1.80
N GLN A 142 -12.89 -3.07 1.82
CA GLN A 142 -14.23 -3.48 1.43
C GLN A 142 -14.52 -2.95 0.02
N ARG A 143 -14.95 -3.84 -0.88
CA ARG A 143 -15.28 -3.53 -2.27
C ARG A 143 -16.70 -3.98 -2.62
N SER A 144 -17.32 -3.29 -3.57
CA SER A 144 -18.47 -3.80 -4.32
C SER A 144 -18.04 -3.88 -5.79
N LEU A 145 -18.29 -5.03 -6.41
CA LEU A 145 -18.03 -5.27 -7.82
C LEU A 145 -19.22 -4.85 -8.70
N ASP A 146 -20.29 -4.35 -8.08
CA ASP A 146 -21.46 -3.87 -8.79
C ASP A 146 -21.15 -2.54 -9.44
N ALA A 147 -21.55 -2.40 -10.70
CA ALA A 147 -21.44 -1.16 -11.43
C ALA A 147 -22.25 -0.05 -10.77
N SER A 148 -21.66 1.14 -10.68
CA SER A 148 -22.38 2.37 -10.38
C SER A 148 -22.17 3.40 -11.50
N ALA A 149 -22.95 4.48 -11.49
CA ALA A 149 -22.81 5.54 -12.49
C ALA A 149 -21.40 6.15 -12.52
N LYS A 150 -20.74 6.24 -11.37
CA LYS A 150 -19.39 6.78 -11.24
C LYS A 150 -18.30 5.72 -11.39
N CYS A 151 -18.59 4.48 -10.98
CA CYS A 151 -17.65 3.38 -10.94
C CYS A 151 -18.23 2.16 -11.69
N PRO A 152 -18.23 2.18 -13.03
CA PRO A 152 -18.88 1.14 -13.84
C PRO A 152 -18.23 -0.24 -13.71
N ALA A 153 -16.94 -0.29 -13.33
CA ALA A 153 -16.23 -1.53 -13.08
C ALA A 153 -16.38 -2.04 -11.63
N GLY A 154 -17.03 -1.30 -10.73
CA GLY A 154 -16.99 -1.53 -9.28
C GLY A 154 -16.12 -0.52 -8.54
N ARG A 155 -16.21 -0.52 -7.20
CA ARG A 155 -15.64 0.53 -6.34
C ARG A 155 -15.09 -0.01 -5.02
N VAL A 156 -14.20 0.77 -4.42
CA VAL A 156 -13.83 0.63 -3.00
C VAL A 156 -14.87 1.36 -2.16
N ILE A 157 -15.46 0.66 -1.20
CA ILE A 157 -16.38 1.24 -0.21
C ILE A 157 -15.58 1.75 0.99
N GLN A 158 -14.60 0.99 1.45
CA GLN A 158 -13.80 1.34 2.63
C GLN A 158 -12.37 0.82 2.47
N PHE A 159 -11.39 1.66 2.75
CA PHE A 159 -10.04 1.20 3.05
C PHE A 159 -9.97 0.94 4.55
N HIS A 160 -9.61 -0.28 4.95
CA HIS A 160 -9.52 -0.60 6.37
C HIS A 160 -8.24 -0.03 6.99
N ALA A 161 -8.24 0.14 8.30
CA ALA A 161 -7.05 0.46 9.08
C ALA A 161 -6.70 -0.71 10.00
N TYR A 162 -5.40 -1.01 10.13
CA TYR A 162 -4.95 -2.21 10.83
C TYR A 162 -4.98 -2.08 12.36
N GLY A 163 -4.93 -0.84 12.89
CA GLY A 163 -4.74 -0.56 14.32
C GLY A 163 -5.66 -1.36 15.26
N HIS A 164 -6.93 -1.50 14.89
CA HIS A 164 -7.92 -2.25 15.66
C HIS A 164 -8.26 -3.64 15.09
N GLN A 165 -7.57 -4.12 14.06
CA GLN A 165 -7.74 -5.48 13.57
C GLN A 165 -7.08 -6.52 14.47
N VAL A 166 -7.62 -7.73 14.43
CA VAL A 166 -7.04 -8.93 15.02
C VAL A 166 -6.12 -9.57 13.98
N SER A 167 -4.81 -9.58 14.27
CA SER A 167 -3.76 -10.04 13.36
C SER A 167 -4.00 -11.45 12.79
N SER A 168 -4.54 -12.37 13.59
CA SER A 168 -4.85 -13.72 13.11
C SER A 168 -6.01 -13.77 12.11
N LEU A 169 -7.04 -12.93 12.29
CA LEU A 169 -8.15 -12.85 11.33
C LEU A 169 -7.73 -12.16 10.04
N HIS A 170 -6.92 -11.10 10.16
CA HIS A 170 -6.30 -10.41 9.02
C HIS A 170 -5.47 -11.38 8.19
N GLY A 171 -4.53 -12.08 8.83
CA GLY A 171 -3.63 -13.02 8.14
C GLY A 171 -4.33 -14.19 7.46
N VAL A 172 -5.54 -14.59 7.88
CA VAL A 172 -6.35 -15.58 7.16
C VAL A 172 -6.83 -15.02 5.82
N ALA A 173 -7.30 -13.77 5.79
CA ALA A 173 -7.83 -13.15 4.58
C ALA A 173 -6.75 -12.85 3.52
N ASP A 174 -5.49 -12.71 3.94
CA ASP A 174 -4.35 -12.48 3.03
C ASP A 174 -3.78 -13.78 2.43
N THR A 175 -4.42 -14.92 2.69
CA THR A 175 -4.00 -16.18 2.10
C THR A 175 -4.49 -16.34 0.67
N ARG A 176 -3.71 -17.06 -0.15
CA ARG A 176 -4.12 -17.48 -1.50
C ARG A 176 -5.44 -18.27 -1.50
N SER A 177 -5.72 -19.04 -0.45
CA SER A 177 -6.99 -19.76 -0.27
C SER A 177 -8.16 -18.78 -0.20
N SER A 178 -8.10 -17.79 0.70
CA SER A 178 -9.16 -16.79 0.83
C SER A 178 -9.31 -15.94 -0.42
N TRP A 179 -8.21 -15.70 -1.15
CA TRP A 179 -8.29 -15.04 -2.45
C TRP A 179 -9.07 -15.86 -3.49
N LYS A 180 -8.82 -17.17 -3.59
CA LYS A 180 -9.50 -18.06 -4.55
C LYS A 180 -11.00 -18.25 -4.29
N GLU A 181 -11.44 -17.97 -3.07
CA GLU A 181 -12.86 -18.02 -2.69
C GLU A 181 -13.64 -16.79 -3.18
N GLN A 182 -12.93 -15.72 -3.59
CA GLN A 182 -13.55 -14.53 -4.15
C GLN A 182 -13.87 -14.71 -5.64
N THR A 183 -14.93 -14.06 -6.09
CA THR A 183 -15.28 -13.94 -7.51
C THR A 183 -15.01 -12.51 -7.96
N PHE A 184 -14.27 -12.35 -9.05
CA PHE A 184 -13.91 -11.06 -9.61
C PHE A 184 -14.53 -10.86 -11.00
N SER A 185 -14.83 -9.60 -11.37
CA SER A 185 -15.08 -9.26 -12.77
C SER A 185 -13.76 -9.18 -13.53
N GLN A 186 -13.81 -9.13 -14.87
CA GLN A 186 -12.60 -9.02 -15.68
C GLN A 186 -11.80 -7.76 -15.33
N GLU A 187 -12.48 -6.64 -15.11
CA GLU A 187 -11.91 -5.33 -14.80
C GLU A 187 -11.44 -5.19 -13.34
N GLN A 188 -11.99 -6.00 -12.43
CA GLN A 188 -11.65 -6.01 -11.00
C GLN A 188 -10.99 -7.32 -10.56
N ASP A 189 -10.29 -7.98 -11.47
CA ASP A 189 -9.44 -9.12 -11.14
C ASP A 189 -8.01 -8.63 -10.88
N PRO A 190 -7.41 -8.86 -9.69
CA PRO A 190 -6.06 -8.40 -9.38
C PRO A 190 -4.98 -8.93 -10.34
N VAL A 191 -5.17 -10.10 -10.95
CA VAL A 191 -4.27 -10.65 -11.97
C VAL A 191 -4.37 -9.84 -13.26
N ASN A 192 -5.57 -9.50 -13.71
CA ASN A 192 -5.78 -8.68 -14.91
C ASN A 192 -5.32 -7.24 -14.70
N VAL A 193 -5.58 -6.66 -13.52
CA VAL A 193 -5.07 -5.35 -13.14
C VAL A 193 -3.54 -5.36 -13.15
N SER A 194 -2.92 -6.38 -12.55
CA SER A 194 -1.46 -6.54 -12.55
C SER A 194 -0.90 -6.68 -13.96
N ALA A 195 -1.55 -7.47 -14.83
CA ALA A 195 -1.16 -7.60 -16.23
C ALA A 195 -1.25 -6.26 -16.99
N THR A 196 -2.28 -5.47 -16.71
CA THR A 196 -2.44 -4.12 -17.29
C THR A 196 -1.30 -3.19 -16.84
N LEU A 197 -0.94 -3.20 -15.55
CA LEU A 197 0.17 -2.38 -15.04
C LEU A 197 1.53 -2.84 -15.57
N LEU A 198 1.74 -4.15 -15.72
CA LEU A 198 2.92 -4.71 -16.40
C LEU A 198 3.00 -4.22 -17.85
N HIS A 199 1.88 -4.22 -18.59
CA HIS A 199 1.82 -3.70 -19.94
C HIS A 199 2.13 -2.20 -19.98
N PHE A 200 1.53 -1.40 -19.10
CA PHE A 200 1.84 0.02 -18.99
C PHE A 200 3.33 0.26 -18.71
N ALA A 201 3.94 -0.50 -17.80
CA ALA A 201 5.37 -0.37 -17.49
C ALA A 201 6.25 -0.73 -18.70
N GLN A 202 5.92 -1.82 -19.43
CA GLN A 202 6.62 -2.24 -20.64
C GLN A 202 6.55 -1.18 -21.75
N GLN A 203 5.37 -0.58 -21.94
CA GLN A 203 5.17 0.50 -22.92
C GLN A 203 5.63 1.87 -22.43
N ARG A 204 6.08 1.99 -21.16
CA ARG A 204 6.38 3.26 -20.49
C ARG A 204 5.26 4.29 -20.67
N THR A 205 4.03 3.82 -20.46
CA THR A 205 2.83 4.64 -20.58
C THR A 205 2.94 5.88 -19.69
N ALA A 206 2.51 7.04 -20.19
CA ALA A 206 2.58 8.28 -19.43
C ALA A 206 1.76 8.19 -18.13
N TRP A 207 2.30 8.69 -17.02
CA TRP A 207 1.67 8.59 -15.69
C TRP A 207 0.19 9.02 -15.66
N PRO A 208 -0.25 10.12 -16.31
CA PRO A 208 -1.67 10.51 -16.28
C PRO A 208 -2.64 9.42 -16.77
N VAL A 209 -2.23 8.57 -17.71
CA VAL A 209 -3.03 7.44 -18.19
C VAL A 209 -3.07 6.32 -17.15
N VAL A 210 -1.93 6.00 -16.56
CA VAL A 210 -1.81 4.99 -15.49
C VAL A 210 -2.59 5.41 -14.25
N GLU A 211 -2.47 6.68 -13.87
CA GLU A 211 -3.16 7.28 -12.73
C GLU A 211 -4.68 7.26 -12.92
N SER A 212 -5.19 7.63 -14.10
CA SER A 212 -6.62 7.55 -14.39
C SER A 212 -7.12 6.11 -14.31
N TYR A 213 -6.39 5.14 -14.87
CA TYR A 213 -6.75 3.72 -14.71
C TYR A 213 -6.81 3.29 -13.23
N LEU A 214 -5.77 3.61 -12.45
CA LEU A 214 -5.73 3.28 -11.03
C LEU A 214 -6.85 3.98 -10.25
N ARG A 215 -7.08 5.27 -10.47
CA ARG A 215 -8.05 6.09 -9.73
C ARG A 215 -9.49 5.78 -10.09
N ASP A 216 -9.77 5.61 -11.38
CA ASP A 216 -11.13 5.58 -11.93
C ASP A 216 -11.62 4.13 -12.15
N THR A 217 -10.70 3.16 -12.17
CA THR A 217 -11.04 1.72 -12.26
C THR A 217 -10.66 0.99 -10.97
N VAL A 218 -9.37 0.89 -10.64
CA VAL A 218 -8.89 -0.02 -9.56
C VAL A 218 -9.29 0.47 -8.16
N PHE A 219 -9.22 1.78 -7.94
CA PHE A 219 -9.49 2.45 -6.67
C PHE A 219 -10.65 3.45 -6.81
N CYS A 220 -11.62 3.16 -7.69
CA CYS A 220 -12.78 4.02 -7.86
C CYS A 220 -13.53 4.19 -6.54
N LEU A 221 -13.97 5.42 -6.26
CA LEU A 221 -14.76 5.78 -5.07
C LEU A 221 -16.06 6.44 -5.50
N ASP A 222 -17.15 6.02 -4.88
CA ASP A 222 -18.48 6.59 -5.09
C ASP A 222 -19.02 7.28 -3.82
N ALA A 223 -20.26 7.76 -3.88
CA ALA A 223 -20.93 8.51 -2.82
C ALA A 223 -21.09 7.74 -1.50
N ASP A 224 -21.02 6.41 -1.54
CA ASP A 224 -21.10 5.53 -0.38
C ASP A 224 -19.73 5.18 0.23
N ALA A 225 -18.65 5.82 -0.24
CA ALA A 225 -17.32 5.65 0.33
C ALA A 225 -17.29 6.08 1.81
N GLN A 226 -16.74 5.22 2.66
CA GLN A 226 -16.74 5.37 4.11
C GLN A 226 -15.37 5.76 4.65
N GLY A 227 -15.35 6.40 5.81
CA GLY A 227 -14.13 6.59 6.59
C GLY A 227 -13.55 5.26 7.04
N ALA A 228 -12.24 5.19 7.22
CA ALA A 228 -11.53 3.98 7.56
C ALA A 228 -11.94 3.41 8.92
N GLY A 229 -11.86 2.09 9.01
CA GLY A 229 -12.07 1.34 10.24
C GLY A 229 -11.51 -0.07 10.09
N PRO A 230 -11.61 -0.92 11.11
CA PRO A 230 -11.04 -2.27 11.07
C PRO A 230 -11.83 -3.28 10.22
N GLY A 231 -12.97 -2.89 9.66
CA GLY A 231 -13.89 -3.79 8.97
C GLY A 231 -14.40 -4.90 9.90
N ARG A 232 -14.66 -6.09 9.35
CA ARG A 232 -15.13 -7.26 10.13
C ARG A 232 -14.04 -7.97 10.95
N TYR A 233 -12.81 -7.46 10.95
CA TYR A 233 -11.63 -8.13 11.49
C TYR A 233 -11.29 -7.71 12.93
N VAL A 234 -12.28 -7.20 13.67
CA VAL A 234 -12.17 -6.85 15.09
C VAL A 234 -12.45 -8.05 16.00
N GLN A 235 -12.05 -7.92 17.26
CA GLN A 235 -12.51 -8.83 18.30
C GLN A 235 -14.01 -8.59 18.55
N ARG A 236 -14.82 -9.63 18.40
CA ARG A 236 -16.25 -9.61 18.76
C ARG A 236 -16.44 -9.73 20.26
#